data_AF-A0A819ZIF5-F1
#
_entry.id   AF-A0A819ZIF5-F1
#
_cell.length_a   1.000
_cell.length_b   1.000
_cell.length_c   1.000
_cell.angle_alpha   90.00
_cell.angle_beta   90.00
_cell.angle_gamma   90.00
#
_symmetry.space_group_name_H-M   'P 1'
#
loop_
_entity.id
_entity.type
_entity.pdbx_description
1 polymer ?
#
loop_
_entity_poly.entity_id
_entity_poly.type
_entity_poly.pdbx_seq_one_letter_code
_entity_poly.pdbx_strand_id
1 'polypeptide(L)'
;MVNSKKSILERYRTLLESNLILTDDLLNWLREKRVFPDFVFDDIKALSAPKERNKKFLTVIIDNGDAAFTKLSEGLIANGQPFLGELLESEDKKASEHTADASERVIIDDETLKRCPGVDKMRADARDKLKTYLQELVLKAHLGDTWKTQNQNKSVEVINLKRQHYETQHKLNETLEEEKRIIITLKESLQIEQIARQQKEEEMQQLRGEVTRLKSDFEQRWSSQIKMINLLNCQLTIMNITAFFTGVLTCFLLMLTMTHTFALSDAIAADEHHAFIDQPSVLLPNRIHSIYQNDHSIFDDIDKHELEKRRFNAWAGKRALVARRRFNSWAG
;
A
#
# COMPACT_ATOMS: atom_id res chain seq x y z
N MET A 1 43.96 -16.71 38.37
CA MET A 1 43.40 -17.10 37.07
C MET A 1 43.06 -15.82 36.32
N VAL A 2 43.76 -15.53 35.23
CA VAL A 2 43.44 -14.36 34.40
C VAL A 2 42.20 -14.73 33.59
N ASN A 3 41.08 -14.02 33.78
CA ASN A 3 39.83 -14.26 33.04
C ASN A 3 40.08 -13.95 31.54
N SER A 4 40.46 -14.99 30.79
CA SER A 4 40.84 -14.91 29.38
C SER A 4 39.78 -14.16 28.56
N LYS A 5 38.51 -14.46 28.79
CA LYS A 5 37.36 -13.87 28.08
C LYS A 5 37.12 -12.40 28.40
N LYS A 6 37.36 -11.98 29.65
CA LYS A 6 37.33 -10.56 30.04
C LYS A 6 38.39 -9.76 29.27
N SER A 7 39.59 -10.32 29.10
CA SER A 7 40.65 -9.66 28.33
C SER A 7 40.33 -9.53 26.84
N ILE A 8 39.57 -10.47 26.27
CA ILE A 8 39.09 -10.40 24.88
C ILE A 8 38.08 -9.26 24.72
N LEU A 9 37.09 -9.18 25.61
CA LEU A 9 36.10 -8.10 25.57
C LEU A 9 36.73 -6.71 25.73
N GLU A 10 37.68 -6.56 26.65
CA GLU A 10 38.39 -5.28 26.82
C GLU A 10 39.24 -4.93 25.60
N ARG A 11 39.92 -5.92 24.99
CA ARG A 11 40.71 -5.72 23.77
C ARG A 11 39.86 -5.25 22.59
N TYR A 12 38.68 -5.82 22.42
CA TYR A 12 37.77 -5.48 21.32
C TYR A 12 36.68 -4.46 21.72
N ARG A 13 36.79 -3.85 22.91
CA ARG A 13 35.76 -2.96 23.47
C ARG A 13 35.37 -1.84 22.53
N THR A 14 36.33 -1.10 22.00
CA THR A 14 36.08 0.03 21.10
C THR A 14 35.42 -0.41 19.79
N LEU A 15 35.78 -1.61 19.29
CA LEU A 15 35.19 -2.19 18.09
C LEU A 15 33.74 -2.63 18.34
N LEU A 16 33.48 -3.29 19.47
CA LEU A 16 32.14 -3.71 19.86
C LEU A 16 31.26 -2.49 20.15
N GLU A 17 31.74 -1.49 20.87
CA GLU A 17 30.97 -0.26 21.15
C GLU A 17 30.48 0.44 19.88
N SER A 18 31.28 0.40 18.80
CA SER A 18 30.99 1.07 17.53
C SER A 18 30.24 0.22 16.51
N ASN A 19 30.27 -1.10 16.61
CA ASN A 19 29.70 -2.01 15.60
C ASN A 19 28.61 -2.94 16.14
N LEU A 20 28.44 -3.05 17.46
CA LEU A 20 27.34 -3.78 18.07
C LEU A 20 26.03 -3.04 17.81
N ILE A 21 25.05 -3.75 17.24
CA ILE A 21 23.68 -3.22 17.12
C ILE A 21 22.84 -3.92 18.18
N LEU A 22 22.49 -3.21 19.25
CA LEU A 22 21.60 -3.76 20.28
C LEU A 22 20.16 -3.77 19.78
N THR A 23 19.77 -4.87 19.11
CA THR A 23 18.39 -5.12 18.70
C THR A 23 17.55 -5.60 19.88
N ASP A 24 16.24 -5.35 19.82
CA ASP A 24 15.32 -5.88 20.82
C ASP A 24 15.32 -7.42 20.85
N ASP A 25 15.49 -8.05 19.69
CA ASP A 25 15.60 -9.52 19.58
C ASP A 25 16.83 -10.07 20.33
N LEU A 26 18.00 -9.43 20.18
CA LEU A 26 19.20 -9.82 20.91
C LEU A 26 19.02 -9.66 22.42
N LEU A 27 18.42 -8.54 22.87
CA LEU A 27 18.17 -8.30 24.28
C LEU A 27 17.14 -9.29 24.86
N ASN A 28 16.09 -9.60 24.11
CA ASN A 28 15.08 -10.59 24.51
C ASN A 28 15.69 -12.00 24.57
N TRP A 29 16.54 -12.36 23.61
CA TRP A 29 17.24 -13.64 23.62
C TRP A 29 18.15 -13.79 24.86
N LEU A 30 18.90 -12.74 25.20
CA LEU A 30 19.74 -12.74 26.41
C LEU A 30 18.91 -12.77 27.70
N ARG A 31 17.72 -12.16 27.69
CA ARG A 31 16.74 -12.22 28.78
C ARG A 31 16.21 -13.66 28.96
N GLU A 32 15.82 -14.32 27.88
CA GLU A 32 15.36 -15.72 27.89
C GLU A 32 16.45 -16.68 28.40
N LYS A 33 17.71 -16.43 28.02
CA LYS A 33 18.86 -17.20 28.52
C LYS A 33 19.28 -16.84 29.94
N ARG A 34 18.56 -15.92 30.61
CA ARG A 34 18.79 -15.47 31.99
C ARG A 34 20.24 -15.04 32.21
N VAL A 35 20.82 -14.35 31.22
CA VAL A 35 22.21 -13.88 31.31
C VAL A 35 22.33 -12.80 32.39
N PHE A 36 21.31 -11.95 32.51
CA PHE A 36 21.19 -10.91 33.54
C PHE A 36 19.77 -10.86 34.12
N PRO A 37 19.57 -10.22 35.28
CA PRO A 37 18.24 -9.85 35.76
C PRO A 37 17.52 -8.87 34.83
N ASP A 38 16.18 -8.94 34.79
CA ASP A 38 15.35 -8.12 33.88
C ASP A 38 15.59 -6.61 34.01
N PHE A 39 15.79 -6.12 35.24
CA PHE A 39 16.02 -4.70 35.51
C PHE A 39 17.24 -4.16 34.76
N VAL A 40 18.26 -4.98 34.51
CA VAL A 40 19.49 -4.59 33.80
C VAL A 40 19.19 -4.29 32.34
N PHE A 41 18.29 -5.05 31.71
CA PHE A 41 17.89 -4.82 30.33
C PHE A 41 17.09 -3.53 30.20
N ASP A 42 16.18 -3.26 31.15
CA ASP A 42 15.38 -2.04 31.15
C ASP A 42 16.28 -0.82 31.36
N ASP A 43 17.29 -0.93 32.22
CA ASP A 43 18.34 0.07 32.47
C ASP A 43 19.20 0.40 31.25
N ILE A 44 19.38 -0.57 30.35
CA ILE A 44 20.11 -0.41 29.10
C ILE A 44 19.19 0.23 28.06
N LYS A 45 17.93 -0.22 27.96
CA LYS A 45 16.93 0.35 27.04
C LYS A 45 16.61 1.82 27.37
N ALA A 46 16.67 2.21 28.65
CA ALA A 46 16.43 3.58 29.10
C ALA A 46 17.44 4.62 28.55
N LEU A 47 18.61 4.19 28.06
CA LEU A 47 19.60 5.09 27.48
C LEU A 47 19.22 5.49 26.05
N SER A 48 19.17 6.79 25.76
CA SER A 48 18.77 7.34 24.45
C SER A 48 19.86 7.24 23.39
N ALA A 49 21.15 7.36 23.79
CA ALA A 49 22.27 7.32 22.86
C ALA A 49 22.72 5.87 22.58
N PRO A 50 22.77 5.42 21.30
CA PRO A 50 23.17 4.05 20.96
C PRO A 50 24.58 3.68 21.47
N LYS A 51 25.52 4.61 21.41
CA LYS A 51 26.90 4.38 21.86
C LYS A 51 27.00 4.20 23.39
N GLU A 52 26.24 4.98 24.15
CA GLU A 52 26.18 4.86 25.62
C GLU A 52 25.50 3.55 26.02
N ARG A 53 24.45 3.17 25.29
CA ARG A 53 23.76 1.88 25.45
C ARG A 53 24.72 0.71 25.26
N ASN A 54 25.48 0.70 24.17
CA ASN A 54 26.48 -0.32 23.88
C ASN A 54 27.58 -0.38 24.96
N LYS A 55 28.06 0.78 25.41
CA LYS A 55 29.07 0.86 26.47
C LYS A 55 28.56 0.29 27.80
N LYS A 56 27.34 0.64 28.22
CA LYS A 56 26.73 0.10 29.45
C LYS A 56 26.51 -1.40 29.33
N PHE A 57 25.96 -1.87 28.20
CA PHE A 57 25.76 -3.29 27.92
C PHE A 57 27.07 -4.10 27.99
N LEU A 58 28.14 -3.64 27.33
CA LEU A 58 29.42 -4.34 27.33
C LEU A 58 30.06 -4.36 28.72
N THR A 59 29.90 -3.30 29.51
CA THR A 59 30.38 -3.25 30.89
C THR A 59 29.69 -4.31 31.74
N VAL A 60 28.36 -4.42 31.64
CA VAL A 60 27.58 -5.46 32.33
C VAL A 60 28.02 -6.87 31.91
N ILE A 61 28.29 -7.11 30.63
CA ILE A 61 28.77 -8.41 30.15
C ILE A 61 30.15 -8.73 30.73
N ILE A 62 31.05 -7.74 30.76
CA ILE A 62 32.40 -7.87 31.31
C ILE A 62 32.35 -8.21 32.81
N ASP A 63 31.42 -7.62 33.56
CA ASP A 63 31.31 -7.79 35.00
C ASP A 63 30.70 -9.15 35.40
N ASN A 64 29.82 -9.71 34.56
CA ASN A 64 29.20 -11.01 34.79
C ASN A 64 30.04 -12.21 34.29
N GLY A 65 31.18 -11.95 33.65
CA GLY A 65 32.21 -12.95 33.39
C GLY A 65 31.93 -13.91 32.22
N ASP A 66 32.61 -15.05 32.25
CA ASP A 66 32.80 -15.96 31.11
C ASP A 66 31.51 -16.61 30.58
N ALA A 67 30.52 -16.82 31.45
CA ALA A 67 29.22 -17.34 31.07
C ALA A 67 28.43 -16.33 30.22
N ALA A 68 28.46 -15.05 30.62
CA ALA A 68 27.84 -13.97 29.86
C ALA A 68 28.52 -13.75 28.52
N PHE A 69 29.85 -13.89 28.45
CA PHE A 69 30.60 -13.84 27.19
C PHE A 69 30.14 -14.91 26.20
N THR A 70 30.03 -16.16 26.65
CA THR A 70 29.66 -17.29 25.78
C THR A 70 28.22 -17.14 25.27
N LYS A 71 27.33 -16.65 26.12
CA LYS A 71 25.94 -16.34 25.72
C LYS A 71 25.85 -15.12 24.82
N LEU A 72 26.72 -14.13 24.97
CA LEU A 72 26.81 -13.03 24.04
C LEU A 72 27.23 -13.50 22.65
N SER A 73 28.28 -14.33 22.53
CA SER A 73 28.73 -14.81 21.23
C SER A 73 27.66 -15.67 20.53
N GLU A 74 27.02 -16.58 21.26
CA GLU A 74 25.87 -17.37 20.75
C GLU A 74 24.72 -16.45 20.31
N GLY A 75 24.36 -15.46 21.13
CA GLY A 75 23.27 -14.53 20.87
C GLY A 75 23.53 -13.65 19.65
N LEU A 76 24.77 -13.20 19.45
CA LEU A 76 25.15 -12.41 18.27
C LEU A 76 25.03 -13.24 16.98
N ILE A 77 25.42 -14.52 17.01
CA ILE A 77 25.25 -15.42 15.86
C ILE A 77 23.77 -15.65 15.56
N ALA A 78 22.96 -15.92 16.58
CA ALA A 78 21.54 -16.20 16.43
C ALA A 78 20.72 -14.99 15.96
N ASN A 79 21.08 -13.77 16.37
CA ASN A 79 20.29 -12.56 16.14
C ASN A 79 20.86 -11.63 15.06
N GLY A 80 21.49 -12.21 14.03
CA GLY A 80 21.85 -11.48 12.80
C GLY A 80 23.17 -10.71 12.84
N GLN A 81 24.02 -10.91 13.86
CA GLN A 81 25.39 -10.37 13.94
C GLN A 81 26.45 -11.49 14.02
N PRO A 82 26.43 -12.48 13.10
CA PRO A 82 27.33 -13.64 13.17
C PRO A 82 28.80 -13.26 13.07
N PHE A 83 29.15 -12.18 12.38
CA PHE A 83 30.53 -11.75 12.25
C PHE A 83 31.16 -11.31 13.59
N LEU A 84 30.39 -10.67 14.49
CA LEU A 84 30.88 -10.32 15.82
C LEU A 84 30.95 -11.56 16.71
N GLY A 85 29.95 -12.43 16.63
CA GLY A 85 29.95 -13.67 17.41
C GLY A 85 31.10 -14.62 17.01
N GLU A 86 31.32 -14.82 15.72
CA GLU A 86 32.44 -15.59 15.15
C GLU A 86 33.79 -15.00 15.54
N LEU A 87 33.92 -13.66 15.53
CA LEU A 87 35.14 -12.99 15.99
C LEU A 87 35.44 -13.36 17.44
N LEU A 88 34.45 -13.19 18.33
CA LEU A 88 34.61 -13.48 19.75
C LEU A 88 34.91 -14.97 20.00
N GLU A 89 34.24 -15.88 19.30
CA GLU A 89 34.48 -17.32 19.41
C GLU A 89 35.88 -17.72 18.89
N SER A 90 36.32 -17.12 17.79
CA SER A 90 37.65 -17.39 17.22
C SER A 90 38.78 -16.91 18.15
N GLU A 91 38.59 -15.78 18.83
CA GLU A 91 39.55 -15.24 19.77
C GLU A 91 39.55 -16.05 21.07
N ASP A 92 38.41 -16.58 21.51
CA ASP A 92 38.33 -17.51 22.64
C ASP A 92 39.10 -18.81 22.35
N LYS A 93 38.94 -19.37 21.14
CA LYS A 93 39.71 -20.54 20.68
C LYS A 93 41.21 -20.27 20.66
N LYS A 94 41.66 -19.14 20.08
CA LYS A 94 43.08 -18.75 20.07
C LYS A 94 43.62 -18.52 21.48
N ALA A 95 42.83 -17.90 22.36
CA ALA A 95 43.23 -17.66 23.74
C ALA A 95 43.32 -18.96 24.55
N SER A 96 42.45 -19.94 24.27
CA SER A 96 42.53 -21.28 24.83
C SER A 96 43.82 -22.00 24.37
N GLU A 97 44.20 -21.88 23.10
CA GLU A 97 45.43 -22.46 22.53
C GLU A 97 46.73 -21.79 23.03
N HIS A 98 46.69 -20.51 23.42
CA HIS A 98 47.87 -19.73 23.83
C HIS A 98 48.16 -19.72 25.34
N THR A 99 47.40 -20.46 26.16
CA THR A 99 47.66 -20.54 27.61
C THR A 99 48.94 -21.31 28.00
N ALA A 100 49.71 -21.81 27.04
CA ALA A 100 51.01 -22.44 27.28
C ALA A 100 52.22 -21.48 27.22
N ASP A 101 52.11 -20.27 26.63
CA ASP A 101 53.30 -19.50 26.20
C ASP A 101 53.23 -17.99 26.49
N ALA A 102 52.61 -17.58 27.60
CA ALA A 102 52.65 -16.20 28.05
C ALA A 102 54.00 -15.90 28.75
N SER A 103 55.09 -15.84 27.98
CA SER A 103 56.35 -15.27 28.45
C SER A 103 56.21 -13.76 28.68
N GLU A 104 56.49 -13.41 29.92
CA GLU A 104 56.59 -12.09 30.49
C GLU A 104 57.58 -11.22 29.70
N ARG A 105 57.14 -9.99 29.36
CA ARG A 105 57.91 -9.05 28.54
C ARG A 105 59.08 -8.50 29.34
N VAL A 106 60.30 -8.93 29.01
CA VAL A 106 61.53 -8.29 29.50
C VAL A 106 62.29 -7.72 28.31
N ILE A 107 62.38 -6.40 28.24
CA ILE A 107 63.32 -5.71 27.36
C ILE A 107 64.69 -5.86 28.02
N ILE A 108 65.58 -6.60 27.40
CA ILE A 108 66.90 -6.91 27.96
C ILE A 108 67.90 -5.89 27.42
N ASP A 109 68.26 -4.92 28.26
CA ASP A 109 69.42 -4.04 28.11
C ASP A 109 70.66 -4.63 28.83
N ASP A 110 71.86 -4.06 28.60
CA ASP A 110 73.10 -4.53 29.24
C ASP A 110 73.10 -4.35 30.78
N GLU A 111 72.21 -3.50 31.32
CA GLU A 111 72.03 -3.29 32.75
C GLU A 111 71.15 -4.37 33.40
N THR A 112 70.14 -4.87 32.70
CA THR A 112 69.24 -5.94 33.15
C THR A 112 69.91 -7.31 33.09
N LEU A 113 70.81 -7.56 32.14
CA LEU A 113 71.66 -8.75 32.11
C LEU A 113 72.62 -8.82 33.31
N LYS A 114 73.17 -7.69 33.77
CA LYS A 114 74.02 -7.60 34.97
C LYS A 114 73.25 -7.79 36.28
N ARG A 115 71.93 -7.58 36.27
CA ARG A 115 71.06 -7.84 37.44
C ARG A 115 70.74 -9.32 37.61
N CYS A 116 71.04 -10.17 36.63
CA CYS A 116 70.82 -11.61 36.73
C CYS A 116 71.98 -12.29 37.48
N PRO A 117 71.72 -12.94 38.64
CA PRO A 117 72.77 -13.55 39.43
C PRO A 117 73.51 -14.64 38.62
N GLY A 118 74.83 -14.48 38.46
CA GLY A 118 75.70 -15.44 37.78
C GLY A 118 76.11 -15.08 36.35
N VAL A 119 75.41 -14.14 35.69
CA VAL A 119 75.77 -13.68 34.34
C VAL A 119 77.10 -12.93 34.32
N ASP A 120 77.42 -12.21 35.40
CA ASP A 120 78.68 -11.47 35.53
C ASP A 120 79.93 -12.36 35.57
N LYS A 121 79.75 -13.62 35.97
CA LYS A 121 80.82 -14.63 36.04
C LYS A 121 80.93 -15.47 34.75
N MET A 122 80.04 -15.29 33.79
CA MET A 122 80.13 -15.97 32.49
C MET A 122 81.29 -15.40 31.66
N ARG A 123 81.98 -16.29 30.93
CA ARG A 123 82.93 -15.88 29.89
C ARG A 123 82.27 -14.93 28.90
N ALA A 124 83.00 -13.92 28.44
CA ALA A 124 82.51 -12.91 27.50
C ALA A 124 81.80 -13.57 26.29
N ASP A 125 82.43 -14.58 25.70
CA ASP A 125 81.90 -15.31 24.54
C ASP A 125 80.56 -16.01 24.80
N ALA A 126 80.33 -16.49 26.03
CA ALA A 126 79.08 -17.14 26.43
C ALA A 126 77.98 -16.10 26.74
N ARG A 127 78.39 -14.93 27.24
CA ARG A 127 77.52 -13.78 27.51
C ARG A 127 77.02 -13.17 26.21
N ASP A 128 77.91 -13.04 25.22
CA ASP A 128 77.55 -12.56 23.87
C ASP A 128 76.60 -13.52 23.17
N LYS A 129 76.85 -14.84 23.24
CA LYS A 129 75.90 -15.85 22.71
C LYS A 129 74.52 -15.78 23.39
N LEU A 130 74.48 -15.58 24.70
CA LEU A 130 73.23 -15.41 25.44
C LEU A 130 72.50 -14.12 25.02
N LYS A 131 73.24 -13.02 24.83
CA LYS A 131 72.70 -11.74 24.33
C LYS A 131 72.12 -11.89 22.93
N THR A 132 72.83 -12.55 22.01
CA THR A 132 72.33 -12.81 20.65
C THR A 132 71.08 -13.69 20.69
N TYR A 133 71.07 -14.76 21.48
CA TYR A 133 69.91 -15.64 21.63
C TYR A 133 68.67 -14.92 22.18
N LEU A 134 68.86 -14.05 23.18
CA LEU A 134 67.79 -13.25 23.75
C LEU A 134 67.28 -12.18 22.78
N GLN A 135 68.17 -11.55 22.00
CA GLN A 135 67.80 -10.62 20.93
C GLN A 135 67.02 -11.33 19.82
N GLU A 136 67.41 -12.54 19.42
CA GLU A 136 66.64 -13.36 18.46
C GLU A 136 65.26 -13.73 18.99
N LEU A 137 65.13 -14.04 20.28
CA LEU A 137 63.84 -14.30 20.94
C LEU A 137 62.93 -13.07 20.95
N VAL A 138 63.49 -11.89 21.28
CA VAL A 138 62.75 -10.62 21.24
C VAL A 138 62.32 -10.27 19.81
N LEU A 139 63.21 -10.48 18.83
CA LEU A 139 62.90 -10.25 17.41
C LEU A 139 61.78 -11.19 16.93
N LYS A 140 61.82 -12.48 17.29
CA LYS A 140 60.75 -13.44 17.01
C LYS A 140 59.42 -13.04 17.65
N ALA A 141 59.44 -12.56 18.90
CA ALA A 141 58.25 -12.05 19.57
C ALA A 141 57.68 -10.80 18.87
N HIS A 142 58.54 -9.88 18.45
CA HIS A 142 58.14 -8.65 17.77
C HIS A 142 57.57 -8.90 16.36
N LEU A 143 58.14 -9.85 15.62
CA LEU A 143 57.59 -10.36 14.35
C LEU A 143 56.22 -11.04 14.56
N GLY A 144 56.05 -11.77 15.66
CA GLY A 144 54.75 -12.33 16.05
C GLY A 144 53.70 -11.25 16.30
N ASP A 145 54.07 -10.16 16.98
CA ASP A 145 53.17 -9.04 17.27
C ASP A 145 52.81 -8.21 16.03
N THR A 146 53.76 -7.97 15.12
CA THR A 146 53.50 -7.30 13.83
C THR A 146 52.61 -8.15 12.92
N TRP A 147 52.81 -9.47 12.90
CA TRP A 147 51.93 -10.39 12.17
C TRP A 147 50.51 -10.41 12.77
N LYS A 148 50.39 -10.41 14.11
CA LYS A 148 49.10 -10.35 14.81
C LYS A 148 48.35 -9.05 14.54
N THR A 149 49.02 -7.90 14.59
CA THR A 149 48.42 -6.60 14.29
C THR A 149 48.02 -6.45 12.82
N GLN A 150 48.81 -6.97 11.88
CA GLN A 150 48.45 -6.98 10.46
C GLN A 150 47.22 -7.85 10.18
N ASN A 151 47.12 -9.03 10.83
CA ASN A 151 45.93 -9.88 10.73
C ASN A 151 44.71 -9.27 11.44
N GLN A 152 44.90 -8.56 12.55
CA GLN A 152 43.83 -7.80 13.19
C GLN A 152 43.30 -6.70 12.28
N ASN A 153 44.16 -5.91 11.63
CA ASN A 153 43.72 -4.86 10.70
C ASN A 153 42.94 -5.43 9.51
N LYS A 154 43.39 -6.55 8.93
CA LYS A 154 42.64 -7.27 7.89
C LYS A 154 41.30 -7.79 8.41
N SER A 155 41.26 -8.29 9.65
CA SER A 155 40.01 -8.74 10.28
C SER A 155 39.02 -7.58 10.46
N VAL A 156 39.49 -6.42 10.92
CA VAL A 156 38.68 -5.20 11.07
C VAL A 156 38.13 -4.74 9.72
N GLU A 157 38.94 -4.79 8.67
CA GLU A 157 38.52 -4.42 7.31
C GLU A 157 37.44 -5.37 6.76
N VAL A 158 37.61 -6.68 6.97
CA VAL A 158 36.59 -7.69 6.62
C VAL A 158 35.30 -7.48 7.41
N ILE A 159 35.40 -7.14 8.69
CA ILE A 159 34.24 -6.84 9.54
C ILE A 159 33.51 -5.58 9.04
N ASN A 160 34.24 -4.52 8.67
CA ASN A 160 33.65 -3.30 8.12
C ASN A 160 32.93 -3.56 6.79
N LEU A 161 33.49 -4.41 5.92
CA LEU A 161 32.83 -4.81 4.67
C LEU A 161 31.58 -5.64 4.93
N LYS A 162 31.63 -6.62 5.85
CA LYS A 162 30.44 -7.41 6.25
C LYS A 162 29.35 -6.50 6.84
N ARG A 163 29.73 -5.48 7.62
CA ARG A 163 28.81 -4.48 8.15
C ARG A 163 28.14 -3.67 7.05
N GLN A 164 28.91 -3.12 6.11
CA GLN A 164 28.34 -2.37 4.99
C GLN A 164 27.37 -3.24 4.17
N HIS A 165 27.72 -4.51 3.94
CA HIS A 165 26.84 -5.44 3.26
C HIS A 165 25.54 -5.66 4.05
N TYR A 166 25.63 -5.88 5.37
CA TYR A 166 24.46 -6.03 6.23
C TYR A 166 23.58 -4.77 6.26
N GLU A 167 24.16 -3.58 6.40
CA GLU A 167 23.41 -2.31 6.37
C GLU A 167 22.68 -2.12 5.04
N THR A 168 23.31 -2.51 3.93
CA THR A 168 22.70 -2.44 2.59
C THR A 168 21.56 -3.44 2.47
N GLN A 169 21.76 -4.67 2.93
CA GLN A 169 20.75 -5.72 2.91
C GLN A 169 19.56 -5.39 3.83
N HIS A 170 19.81 -4.79 4.99
CA HIS A 170 18.77 -4.33 5.91
C HIS A 170 17.91 -3.25 5.27
N LYS A 171 18.53 -2.22 4.68
CA LYS A 171 17.81 -1.16 3.95
C LYS A 171 16.97 -1.74 2.81
N LEU A 172 17.53 -2.71 2.07
CA LEU A 172 16.80 -3.38 1.00
C LEU A 172 15.57 -4.12 1.53
N ASN A 173 15.71 -4.84 2.65
CA ASN A 173 14.59 -5.53 3.30
C ASN A 173 13.53 -4.55 3.83
N GLU A 174 13.92 -3.42 4.41
CA GLU A 174 12.98 -2.37 4.83
C GLU A 174 12.19 -1.83 3.64
N THR A 175 12.86 -1.53 2.52
CA THR A 175 12.17 -1.09 1.29
C THR A 175 11.23 -2.16 0.74
N LEU A 176 11.64 -3.43 0.77
CA LEU A 176 10.81 -4.55 0.32
C LEU A 176 9.55 -4.70 1.17
N GLU A 177 9.67 -4.58 2.50
CA GLU A 177 8.53 -4.65 3.41
C GLU A 177 7.59 -3.44 3.25
N GLU A 178 8.11 -2.26 2.95
CA GLU A 178 7.28 -1.09 2.65
C GLU A 178 6.56 -1.25 1.30
N GLU A 179 7.23 -1.75 0.27
CA GLU A 179 6.59 -2.08 -1.01
C GLU A 179 5.50 -3.15 -0.86
N LYS A 180 5.73 -4.19 -0.05
CA LYS A 180 4.70 -5.21 0.26
C LYS A 180 3.48 -4.57 0.91
N ARG A 181 3.66 -3.65 1.86
CA ARG A 181 2.54 -2.92 2.49
C ARG A 181 1.76 -2.12 1.46
N ILE A 182 2.45 -1.40 0.57
CA ILE A 182 1.81 -0.63 -0.51
C ILE A 182 1.01 -1.55 -1.44
N ILE A 183 1.57 -2.71 -1.82
CA ILE A 183 0.87 -3.69 -2.66
C ILE A 183 -0.41 -4.19 -1.99
N ILE A 184 -0.39 -4.46 -0.69
CA ILE A 184 -1.58 -4.90 0.06
C ILE A 184 -2.65 -3.81 0.00
N THR A 185 -2.30 -2.55 0.32
CA THR A 185 -3.26 -1.43 0.28
C THR A 185 -3.82 -1.19 -1.13
N LEU A 186 -2.99 -1.33 -2.17
CA LEU A 186 -3.44 -1.22 -3.55
C LEU A 186 -4.38 -2.37 -3.95
N LYS A 187 -4.12 -3.60 -3.49
CA LYS A 187 -5.02 -4.75 -3.71
C LYS A 187 -6.38 -4.53 -3.05
N GLU A 188 -6.41 -4.07 -1.81
CA GLU A 188 -7.65 -3.74 -1.09
C GLU A 188 -8.44 -2.64 -1.81
N SER A 189 -7.74 -1.58 -2.24
CA SER A 189 -8.35 -0.47 -3.00
C SER A 189 -8.93 -0.95 -4.34
N LEU A 190 -8.20 -1.81 -5.05
CA LEU A 190 -8.67 -2.40 -6.31
C LEU A 190 -9.91 -3.27 -6.10
N GLN A 191 -9.94 -4.06 -5.03
CA GLN A 191 -11.08 -4.90 -4.69
C GLN A 191 -12.33 -4.06 -4.38
N ILE A 192 -12.18 -2.97 -3.62
CA ILE A 192 -13.27 -2.02 -3.36
C ILE A 192 -13.79 -1.43 -4.67
N GLU A 193 -12.89 -1.01 -5.57
CA GLU A 193 -13.28 -0.43 -6.86
C GLU A 193 -13.98 -1.46 -7.77
N GLN A 194 -13.55 -2.73 -7.74
CA GLN A 194 -14.20 -3.82 -8.47
C GLN A 194 -15.63 -4.06 -7.98
N ILE A 195 -15.84 -4.10 -6.66
CA ILE A 195 -17.19 -4.24 -6.06
C ILE A 195 -18.06 -3.05 -6.49
N ALA A 196 -17.54 -1.82 -6.42
CA ALA A 196 -18.28 -0.63 -6.84
C ALA A 196 -18.64 -0.64 -8.34
N ARG A 197 -17.76 -1.19 -9.19
CA ARG A 197 -18.07 -1.37 -10.63
C ARG A 197 -19.16 -2.40 -10.85
N GLN A 198 -19.13 -3.52 -10.13
CA GLN A 198 -20.16 -4.56 -10.22
C GLN A 198 -21.53 -4.00 -9.81
N GLN A 199 -21.60 -3.26 -8.71
CA GLN A 199 -22.84 -2.61 -8.27
C GLN A 199 -23.40 -1.66 -9.33
N LYS A 200 -22.55 -0.81 -9.92
CA LYS A 200 -22.97 0.08 -11.01
C LYS A 200 -23.45 -0.67 -12.25
N GLU A 201 -22.85 -1.81 -12.56
CA GLU A 201 -23.26 -2.65 -13.69
C GLU A 201 -24.62 -3.29 -13.42
N GLU A 202 -24.87 -3.77 -12.19
CA GLU A 202 -26.18 -4.27 -11.76
C GLU A 202 -27.26 -3.18 -11.83
N GLU A 203 -27.00 -1.98 -11.32
CA GLU A 203 -27.91 -0.83 -11.43
C GLU A 203 -28.21 -0.49 -12.89
N MET A 204 -27.18 -0.46 -13.75
CA MET A 204 -27.37 -0.24 -15.19
C MET A 204 -28.21 -1.33 -15.86
N GLN A 205 -28.04 -2.58 -15.45
CA GLN A 205 -28.87 -3.69 -15.95
C GLN A 205 -30.32 -3.57 -15.50
N GLN A 206 -30.56 -3.18 -14.24
CA GLN A 206 -31.91 -2.91 -13.72
C GLN A 206 -32.58 -1.78 -14.50
N LEU A 207 -31.90 -0.64 -14.68
CA LEU A 207 -32.40 0.50 -15.45
C LEU A 207 -32.69 0.12 -16.90
N ARG A 208 -31.85 -0.70 -17.55
CA ARG A 208 -32.12 -1.23 -18.90
C ARG A 208 -33.39 -2.09 -18.93
N GLY A 209 -33.61 -2.91 -17.90
CA GLY A 209 -34.84 -3.68 -17.74
C GLY A 209 -36.08 -2.78 -17.62
N GLU A 210 -36.00 -1.74 -16.80
CA GLU A 210 -37.08 -0.76 -16.62
C GLU A 210 -37.38 0.01 -17.91
N VAL A 211 -36.35 0.49 -18.61
CA VAL A 211 -36.50 1.16 -19.91
C VAL A 211 -37.17 0.24 -20.92
N THR A 212 -36.79 -1.04 -20.96
CA THR A 212 -37.39 -2.02 -21.87
C THR A 212 -38.86 -2.26 -21.52
N ARG A 213 -39.20 -2.36 -20.23
CA ARG A 213 -40.58 -2.49 -19.77
C ARG A 213 -41.41 -1.26 -20.13
N LEU A 214 -40.92 -0.06 -19.82
CA LEU A 214 -41.61 1.20 -20.13
C LEU A 214 -41.81 1.38 -21.64
N LYS A 215 -40.83 0.97 -22.45
CA LYS A 215 -40.96 0.96 -23.91
C LYS A 215 -42.07 0.01 -24.37
N SER A 216 -42.11 -1.21 -23.85
CA SER A 216 -43.19 -2.17 -24.14
C SER A 216 -44.56 -1.64 -23.74
N ASP A 217 -44.68 -1.06 -22.54
CA ASP A 217 -45.93 -0.47 -22.05
C ASP A 217 -46.38 0.70 -22.94
N PHE A 218 -45.43 1.53 -23.38
CA PHE A 218 -45.69 2.63 -24.31
C PHE A 218 -46.18 2.11 -25.65
N GLU A 219 -45.49 1.13 -26.26
CA GLU A 219 -45.89 0.53 -27.54
C GLU A 219 -47.28 -0.11 -27.46
N GLN A 220 -47.61 -0.77 -26.35
CA GLN A 220 -48.94 -1.35 -26.12
C GLN A 220 -50.03 -0.26 -26.01
N ARG A 221 -49.77 0.80 -25.24
CA ARG A 221 -50.71 1.95 -25.11
C ARG A 221 -50.90 2.65 -26.45
N TRP A 222 -49.81 2.86 -27.18
CA TRP A 222 -49.84 3.47 -28.52
C TRP A 222 -50.65 2.63 -29.50
N SER A 223 -50.43 1.31 -29.55
CA SER A 223 -51.23 0.39 -30.35
C SER A 223 -52.72 0.43 -29.99
N SER A 224 -53.03 0.50 -28.69
CA SER A 224 -54.40 0.61 -28.19
C SER A 224 -55.06 1.94 -28.60
N GLN A 225 -54.33 3.05 -28.55
CA GLN A 225 -54.81 4.35 -29.03
C GLN A 225 -55.06 4.33 -30.54
N ILE A 226 -54.16 3.76 -31.35
CA ILE A 226 -54.36 3.60 -32.79
C ILE A 226 -55.63 2.78 -33.07
N LYS A 227 -55.85 1.68 -32.36
CA LYS A 227 -57.06 0.86 -32.50
C LYS A 227 -58.32 1.66 -32.16
N MET A 228 -58.32 2.46 -31.08
CA MET A 228 -59.43 3.33 -30.75
C MET A 228 -59.69 4.39 -31.83
N ILE A 229 -58.66 5.05 -32.34
CA ILE A 229 -58.79 6.03 -33.41
C ILE A 229 -59.37 5.39 -34.67
N ASN A 230 -58.90 4.19 -35.05
CA ASN A 230 -59.45 3.46 -36.19
C ASN A 230 -60.91 3.07 -35.99
N LEU A 231 -61.30 2.62 -34.79
CA LEU A 231 -62.70 2.34 -34.45
C LEU A 231 -63.58 3.59 -34.55
N LEU A 232 -63.11 4.73 -34.04
CA LEU A 232 -63.82 6.01 -34.14
C LEU A 232 -63.96 6.45 -35.60
N ASN A 233 -62.92 6.31 -36.42
CA ASN A 233 -62.99 6.60 -37.85
C ASN A 233 -63.97 5.69 -38.58
N CYS A 234 -64.03 4.39 -38.23
CA CYS A 234 -65.04 3.47 -38.77
C CYS A 234 -66.45 3.89 -38.35
N GLN A 235 -66.67 4.25 -37.09
CA GLN A 235 -67.97 4.73 -36.61
C GLN A 235 -68.40 6.02 -37.34
N LEU A 236 -67.49 6.98 -37.50
CA LEU A 236 -67.76 8.21 -38.25
C LEU A 236 -68.11 7.92 -39.72
N THR A 237 -67.41 6.96 -40.34
CA THR A 237 -67.70 6.52 -41.71
C THR A 237 -69.11 5.92 -41.80
N ILE A 238 -69.49 5.05 -40.86
CA ILE A 238 -70.83 4.46 -40.79
C ILE A 238 -71.87 5.56 -40.60
N MET A 239 -71.64 6.51 -39.68
CA MET A 239 -72.54 7.64 -39.45
C MET A 239 -72.75 8.47 -40.72
N ASN A 240 -71.68 8.80 -41.45
CA ASN A 240 -71.76 9.55 -42.71
C ASN A 240 -72.55 8.78 -43.77
N ILE A 241 -72.35 7.47 -43.88
CA ILE A 241 -73.12 6.61 -44.80
C ILE A 241 -74.60 6.62 -44.39
N THR A 242 -74.91 6.42 -43.10
CA THR A 242 -76.30 6.47 -42.63
C THR A 242 -76.96 7.82 -42.87
N ALA A 243 -76.24 8.92 -42.66
CA ALA A 243 -76.72 10.28 -42.93
C ALA A 243 -76.99 10.52 -44.41
N PHE A 244 -76.15 9.96 -45.30
CA PHE A 244 -76.39 10.00 -46.74
C PHE A 244 -77.67 9.23 -47.10
N PHE A 245 -77.84 8.01 -46.61
CA PHE A 245 -79.04 7.20 -46.89
C PHE A 245 -80.31 7.82 -46.30
N THR A 246 -80.26 8.37 -45.09
CA THR A 246 -81.41 9.09 -44.52
C THR A 246 -81.73 10.33 -45.34
N GLY A 247 -80.73 11.08 -45.83
CA GLY A 247 -80.93 12.21 -46.74
C GLY A 247 -81.58 11.81 -48.07
N VAL A 248 -81.13 10.71 -48.68
CA VAL A 248 -81.76 10.17 -49.90
C VAL A 248 -83.20 9.73 -49.63
N LEU A 249 -83.44 9.05 -48.50
CA LEU A 249 -84.77 8.59 -48.11
C LEU A 249 -85.71 9.76 -47.83
N THR A 250 -85.27 10.82 -47.15
CA THR A 250 -86.10 12.01 -46.90
C THR A 250 -86.41 12.75 -48.19
N CYS A 251 -85.45 12.89 -49.12
CA CYS A 251 -85.72 13.44 -50.46
C CYS A 251 -86.74 12.57 -51.22
N PHE A 252 -86.61 11.25 -51.17
CA PHE A 252 -87.55 10.33 -51.82
C PHE A 252 -88.96 10.43 -51.22
N LEU A 253 -89.07 10.46 -49.88
CA LEU A 253 -90.33 10.67 -49.19
C LEU A 253 -90.94 12.04 -49.52
N LEU A 254 -90.13 13.11 -49.61
CA LEU A 254 -90.58 14.42 -50.05
C LEU A 254 -91.08 14.42 -51.50
N MET A 255 -90.45 13.66 -52.40
CA MET A 255 -90.94 13.50 -53.77
C MET A 255 -92.24 12.71 -53.82
N LEU A 256 -92.41 11.69 -52.96
CA LEU A 256 -93.67 10.95 -52.81
C LEU A 256 -94.78 11.84 -52.25
N THR A 257 -94.51 12.66 -51.23
CA THR A 257 -95.51 13.60 -50.72
C THR A 257 -95.84 14.67 -51.74
N MET A 258 -94.85 15.19 -52.48
CA MET A 258 -95.07 16.15 -53.57
C MET A 258 -95.89 15.55 -54.71
N THR A 259 -95.67 14.29 -55.10
CA THR A 259 -96.51 13.63 -56.12
C THR A 259 -97.93 13.36 -55.61
N HIS A 260 -98.10 13.04 -54.33
CA HIS A 260 -99.43 12.93 -53.72
C HIS A 260 -100.13 14.28 -53.55
N THR A 261 -99.42 15.36 -53.23
CA THR A 261 -99.99 16.72 -53.19
C THR A 261 -100.27 17.23 -54.59
N PHE A 262 -99.46 16.92 -55.61
CA PHE A 262 -99.79 17.20 -57.02
C PHE A 262 -100.99 16.38 -57.52
N ALA A 263 -101.19 15.15 -57.04
CA ALA A 263 -102.41 14.38 -57.31
C ALA A 263 -103.66 14.90 -56.57
N LEU A 264 -103.48 15.69 -55.50
CA LEU A 264 -104.57 16.41 -54.81
C LEU A 264 -104.71 17.88 -55.26
N SER A 265 -103.71 18.45 -55.94
CA SER A 265 -103.62 19.87 -56.31
C SER A 265 -104.24 20.19 -57.67
N ASP A 266 -105.27 19.44 -58.08
CA ASP A 266 -106.35 19.98 -58.94
C ASP A 266 -107.50 20.54 -58.08
N ALA A 267 -107.36 20.55 -56.76
CA ALA A 267 -108.27 21.23 -55.86
C ALA A 267 -107.50 22.06 -54.83
N ILE A 268 -107.69 23.38 -54.96
CA ILE A 268 -107.53 24.43 -53.93
C ILE A 268 -106.21 25.20 -53.99
N ALA A 269 -106.38 26.48 -54.31
CA ALA A 269 -105.42 27.57 -54.28
C ALA A 269 -105.38 28.26 -52.90
N ALA A 270 -104.27 28.98 -52.66
CA ALA A 270 -104.01 29.95 -51.56
C ALA A 270 -103.84 29.33 -50.15
N ASP A 271 -103.02 29.82 -49.23
CA ASP A 271 -102.46 31.16 -49.00
C ASP A 271 -101.24 31.09 -48.05
N GLU A 272 -100.56 32.22 -47.87
CA GLU A 272 -99.23 32.51 -47.32
C GLU A 272 -98.91 32.16 -45.82
N HIS A 273 -97.61 31.93 -45.52
CA HIS A 273 -96.74 32.70 -44.58
C HIS A 273 -95.73 31.90 -43.71
N HIS A 274 -94.45 32.35 -43.78
CA HIS A 274 -93.38 32.51 -42.77
C HIS A 274 -93.09 31.40 -41.74
N ALA A 275 -91.91 30.75 -41.78
CA ALA A 275 -90.57 31.17 -41.30
C ALA A 275 -90.28 30.76 -39.84
N PHE A 276 -89.31 29.84 -39.64
CA PHE A 276 -88.09 30.01 -38.82
C PHE A 276 -87.37 28.65 -38.72
N ILE A 277 -86.09 28.60 -39.13
CA ILE A 277 -85.21 27.43 -39.00
C ILE A 277 -84.19 27.76 -37.92
N ASP A 278 -84.28 27.09 -36.77
CA ASP A 278 -83.23 27.10 -35.74
C ASP A 278 -82.21 25.98 -36.04
N GLN A 279 -80.96 26.38 -36.22
CA GLN A 279 -79.81 25.49 -36.30
C GLN A 279 -79.33 25.11 -34.89
N PRO A 280 -79.01 23.84 -34.61
CA PRO A 280 -78.19 23.51 -33.45
C PRO A 280 -76.70 23.65 -33.80
N SER A 281 -76.05 24.65 -33.20
CA SER A 281 -74.60 24.82 -33.18
C SER A 281 -73.95 23.82 -32.22
N VAL A 282 -73.27 22.81 -32.79
CA VAL A 282 -72.43 21.87 -32.05
C VAL A 282 -71.09 22.54 -31.75
N LEU A 283 -70.95 23.06 -30.53
CA LEU A 283 -69.66 23.50 -29.97
C LEU A 283 -68.86 22.28 -29.50
N LEU A 284 -67.77 21.99 -30.21
CA LEU A 284 -66.69 21.10 -29.76
C LEU A 284 -65.99 21.70 -28.54
N PRO A 285 -65.68 20.91 -27.49
CA PRO A 285 -64.76 21.37 -26.45
C PRO A 285 -63.31 21.22 -26.94
N ASN A 286 -62.68 22.35 -27.26
CA ASN A 286 -61.22 22.47 -27.27
C ASN A 286 -60.69 22.22 -25.85
N ARG A 287 -60.07 21.06 -25.64
CA ARG A 287 -59.30 20.81 -24.42
C ARG A 287 -58.11 19.89 -24.65
N ILE A 288 -57.09 20.40 -25.34
CA ILE A 288 -55.72 19.89 -25.21
C ILE A 288 -54.76 21.06 -25.36
N HIS A 289 -54.27 21.61 -24.24
CA HIS A 289 -52.95 22.23 -24.12
C HIS A 289 -52.64 22.47 -22.64
N SER A 290 -52.06 21.46 -21.98
CA SER A 290 -51.22 21.65 -20.78
C SER A 290 -50.38 20.40 -20.50
N ILE A 291 -49.47 20.02 -21.40
CA ILE A 291 -48.36 19.12 -21.04
C ILE A 291 -47.12 19.58 -21.80
N TYR A 292 -46.50 20.66 -21.34
CA TYR A 292 -45.11 21.01 -21.64
C TYR A 292 -44.61 21.98 -20.57
N GLN A 293 -44.45 21.46 -19.35
CA GLN A 293 -43.69 22.11 -18.28
C GLN A 293 -43.25 20.99 -17.33
N ASN A 294 -42.20 20.24 -17.72
CA ASN A 294 -41.41 19.42 -16.79
C ASN A 294 -40.10 18.84 -17.38
N ASP A 295 -39.47 19.52 -18.34
CA ASP A 295 -38.19 19.05 -18.94
C ASP A 295 -36.97 19.91 -18.56
N HIS A 296 -37.05 20.74 -17.52
CA HIS A 296 -35.92 21.59 -17.10
C HIS A 296 -35.12 21.07 -15.90
N SER A 297 -35.48 19.96 -15.25
CA SER A 297 -34.70 19.44 -14.11
C SER A 297 -33.65 18.37 -14.49
N ILE A 298 -33.69 17.82 -15.71
CA ILE A 298 -32.76 16.75 -16.13
C ILE A 298 -31.41 17.32 -16.62
N PHE A 299 -31.41 18.55 -17.14
CA PHE A 299 -30.19 19.19 -17.64
C PHE A 299 -29.28 19.71 -16.51
N ASP A 300 -29.85 20.15 -15.39
CA ASP A 300 -29.07 20.64 -14.24
C ASP A 300 -28.27 19.52 -13.53
N ASP A 301 -28.79 18.29 -13.51
CA ASP A 301 -28.10 17.15 -12.89
C ASP A 301 -26.97 16.59 -13.76
N ILE A 302 -27.08 16.68 -15.08
CA ILE A 302 -26.03 16.28 -16.03
C ILE A 302 -24.83 17.21 -15.92
N ASP A 303 -25.06 18.52 -15.84
CA ASP A 303 -23.99 19.53 -15.71
C ASP A 303 -23.23 19.39 -14.38
N LYS A 304 -23.93 19.02 -13.30
CA LYS A 304 -23.31 18.78 -11.99
C LYS A 304 -22.37 17.56 -12.01
N HIS A 305 -22.80 16.47 -12.63
CA HIS A 305 -21.98 15.26 -12.74
C HIS A 305 -20.76 15.47 -13.67
N GLU A 306 -20.90 16.25 -14.74
CA GLU A 306 -19.76 16.57 -15.61
C GLU A 306 -18.75 17.49 -14.92
N LEU A 307 -19.21 18.43 -14.10
CA LEU A 307 -18.35 19.31 -13.29
C LEU A 307 -17.53 18.52 -12.26
N GLU A 308 -18.14 17.53 -11.59
CA GLU A 308 -17.45 16.67 -10.63
C GLU A 308 -16.39 15.78 -11.32
N LYS A 309 -16.69 15.25 -12.50
CA LYS A 309 -15.73 14.49 -13.31
C LYS A 309 -14.53 15.33 -13.73
N ARG A 310 -14.74 16.59 -14.11
CA ARG A 310 -13.65 17.54 -14.42
C ARG A 310 -12.80 17.88 -13.20
N ARG A 311 -13.42 18.06 -12.02
CA ARG A 311 -12.70 18.28 -10.74
C ARG A 311 -11.85 17.08 -10.35
N PHE A 312 -12.37 15.86 -10.48
CA PHE A 312 -11.64 14.64 -10.19
C PHE A 312 -10.42 14.46 -11.12
N ASN A 313 -10.60 14.65 -12.43
CA ASN A 313 -9.50 14.56 -13.39
C ASN A 313 -8.41 15.62 -13.15
N ALA A 314 -8.80 16.85 -12.79
CA ALA A 314 -7.84 17.90 -12.43
C ALA A 314 -7.06 17.58 -11.14
N TRP A 315 -7.71 16.97 -10.15
CA TRP A 315 -7.07 16.52 -8.91
C TRP A 315 -6.08 15.37 -9.17
N ALA A 316 -6.50 14.36 -9.95
CA ALA A 316 -5.66 13.22 -10.32
C ALA A 316 -4.43 13.66 -11.14
N GLY A 317 -4.61 14.57 -12.10
CA GLY A 317 -3.52 15.14 -12.89
C GLY A 317 -2.49 15.88 -12.03
N LYS A 318 -2.92 16.68 -11.04
CA LYS A 318 -2.02 17.35 -10.10
C LYS A 318 -1.22 16.36 -9.26
N ARG A 319 -1.83 15.28 -8.78
CA ARG A 319 -1.13 14.25 -7.99
C ARG A 319 -0.10 13.48 -8.83
N ALA A 320 -0.44 13.12 -10.06
CA ALA A 320 0.49 12.46 -10.98
C ALA A 320 1.72 13.35 -11.27
N LEU A 321 1.52 14.67 -11.39
CA LEU A 321 2.60 15.62 -11.64
C LEU A 321 3.52 15.81 -10.43
N VAL A 322 2.97 15.78 -9.21
CA VAL A 322 3.75 15.78 -7.96
C VAL A 322 4.54 14.49 -7.79
N ALA A 323 3.94 13.33 -8.07
CA ALA A 323 4.61 12.04 -8.03
C ALA A 323 5.77 11.99 -9.04
N ARG A 324 5.57 12.51 -10.26
CA ARG A 324 6.61 12.58 -11.29
C ARG A 324 7.77 13.51 -10.90
N ARG A 325 7.50 14.65 -10.25
CA ARG A 325 8.56 15.53 -9.73
C ARG A 325 9.38 14.87 -8.62
N ARG A 326 8.74 14.13 -7.72
CA ARG A 326 9.44 13.38 -6.66
C ARG A 326 10.28 12.24 -7.22
N PHE A 327 9.77 11.54 -8.24
CA PHE A 327 10.53 10.50 -8.91
C PHE A 327 11.77 11.06 -9.62
N ASN A 328 11.63 12.18 -10.33
CA ASN A 328 12.75 12.82 -11.01
C ASN A 328 13.78 13.44 -10.04
N SER A 329 13.39 13.88 -8.83
CA SER A 329 14.35 14.36 -7.83
C SER A 329 15.12 13.22 -7.12
N TRP A 330 14.67 11.98 -7.28
CA TRP A 330 15.34 10.79 -6.77
C TRP A 330 16.32 10.20 -7.79
N ALA A 331 16.12 10.49 -9.08
CA ALA A 331 16.88 9.93 -10.18
C ALA A 331 18.06 10.80 -10.67
N GLY A 332 18.37 11.90 -9.99
CA GLY A 332 19.51 12.79 -10.29
C GLY A 332 20.34 13.05 -9.05
#